data_AF-A0A960SMS0-F1
#
_entry.id   AF-A0A960SMS0-F1
#
_cell.length_a   1.000
_cell.length_b   1.000
_cell.length_c   1.000
_cell.angle_alpha   90.00
_cell.angle_beta   90.00
_cell.angle_gamma   90.00
#
_symmetry.space_group_name_H-M   'P 1'
#
loop_
_entity.id
_entity.type
_entity.pdbx_description
1 polymer ?
#
loop_
_entity_poly.entity_id
_entity_poly.type
_entity_poly.pdbx_seq_one_letter_code
_entity_poly.pdbx_strand_id
1 'polypeptide(L)'
;RVRHNFIHHTGGVGMGSMGVYMDDCFSGTEISGNIFYQVQRAAFLGGGRDHQVVNNIFVDCNHAVEIDGRGLDKSPVWHNQSDRTLRDRLHAMPQALYRERYPAIKDLDRYYGPPDGPAITGDAFMGVPPEHNVVERNVCVGKWLNIYWNAKADLQRIDHNWTGNDPGFMGWIGEESRPADFRLEPGSPAFAVGFENLPVERMGLQADTLRAGLPSEER
;
A
#
# COMPACT_ATOMS: atom_id res chain seq x y z
N ARG A 1 -2.62 -2.34 9.53
CA ARG A 1 -1.84 -3.39 8.83
C ARG A 1 -2.79 -4.24 8.01
N VAL A 2 -2.42 -4.60 6.78
CA VAL A 2 -3.14 -5.54 5.91
C VAL A 2 -2.16 -6.64 5.54
N ARG A 3 -2.39 -7.87 5.99
CA ARG A 3 -1.41 -8.94 5.83
C ARG A 3 -1.99 -10.33 5.65
N HIS A 4 -1.23 -11.18 4.96
CA HIS A 4 -1.54 -12.60 4.75
C HIS A 4 -2.90 -12.81 4.08
N ASN A 5 -3.20 -12.01 3.06
CA ASN A 5 -4.40 -12.15 2.25
C ASN A 5 -4.03 -12.70 0.87
N PHE A 6 -4.97 -13.42 0.27
CA PHE A 6 -4.96 -13.73 -1.16
C PHE A 6 -6.09 -12.92 -1.81
N ILE A 7 -5.71 -11.90 -2.58
CA ILE A 7 -6.63 -10.99 -3.25
C ILE A 7 -6.47 -11.23 -4.74
N HIS A 8 -7.51 -11.75 -5.40
CA HIS A 8 -7.38 -12.25 -6.76
C HIS A 8 -8.59 -11.97 -7.64
N HIS A 9 -8.34 -11.88 -8.95
CA HIS A 9 -9.33 -11.70 -10.03
C HIS A 9 -10.32 -10.55 -9.77
N THR A 10 -9.80 -9.43 -9.29
CA THR A 10 -10.62 -8.22 -9.11
C THR A 10 -10.57 -7.38 -10.38
N GLY A 11 -11.74 -7.02 -10.91
CA GLY A 11 -11.88 -6.21 -12.11
C GLY A 11 -12.73 -4.96 -11.89
N GLY A 12 -13.08 -4.29 -12.98
CA GLY A 12 -13.98 -3.15 -12.97
C GLY A 12 -13.96 -2.42 -14.31
N VAL A 13 -14.93 -1.52 -14.49
CA VAL A 13 -15.00 -0.63 -15.66
C VAL A 13 -14.22 0.66 -15.38
N GLY A 14 -13.56 1.23 -16.39
CA GLY A 14 -12.87 2.51 -16.26
C GLY A 14 -11.65 2.45 -15.34
N MET A 15 -11.70 3.17 -14.20
CA MET A 15 -10.63 3.20 -13.20
C MET A 15 -10.37 1.83 -12.53
N GLY A 16 -11.27 0.87 -12.72
CA GLY A 16 -11.12 -0.49 -12.22
C GLY A 16 -11.38 -0.63 -10.72
N SER A 17 -10.91 -1.73 -10.15
CA SER A 17 -10.88 -1.97 -8.71
C SER A 17 -9.45 -1.87 -8.15
N MET A 18 -9.38 -1.60 -6.85
CA MET A 18 -8.15 -1.59 -6.09
C MET A 18 -8.15 -2.77 -5.11
N GLY A 19 -7.09 -3.56 -5.07
CA GLY A 19 -6.95 -4.64 -4.10
C GLY A 19 -6.86 -4.10 -2.67
N VAL A 20 -5.91 -3.20 -2.44
CA VAL A 20 -5.77 -2.44 -1.21
C VAL A 20 -5.60 -0.97 -1.56
N TYR A 21 -6.52 -0.14 -1.08
CA TYR A 21 -6.55 1.29 -1.38
C TYR A 21 -6.35 2.14 -0.12
N MET A 22 -5.24 2.87 -0.06
CA MET A 22 -4.97 3.88 0.95
C MET A 22 -5.42 5.23 0.40
N ASP A 23 -6.70 5.54 0.57
CA ASP A 23 -7.36 6.66 -0.09
C ASP A 23 -7.10 8.00 0.63
N ASP A 24 -7.12 9.09 -0.13
CA ASP A 24 -7.23 10.46 0.39
C ASP A 24 -6.21 10.87 1.48
N CYS A 25 -4.94 10.70 1.15
CA CYS A 25 -3.79 11.01 1.99
C CYS A 25 -3.74 10.24 3.32
N PHE A 26 -4.53 9.18 3.46
CA PHE A 26 -4.39 8.22 4.55
C PHE A 26 -2.96 7.70 4.61
N SER A 27 -2.38 7.52 5.81
CA SER A 27 -0.94 7.36 6.00
C SER A 27 -0.60 6.31 7.05
N GLY A 28 0.64 5.79 7.04
CA GLY A 28 1.18 4.97 8.14
C GLY A 28 0.76 3.51 8.16
N THR A 29 0.29 2.95 7.04
CA THR A 29 -0.18 1.54 6.98
C THR A 29 0.81 0.62 6.29
N GLU A 30 1.06 -0.50 6.97
CA GLU A 30 1.81 -1.65 6.45
C GLU A 30 0.87 -2.61 5.69
N ILE A 31 1.25 -2.93 4.46
CA ILE A 31 0.65 -3.90 3.53
C ILE A 31 1.72 -4.97 3.30
N SER A 32 1.61 -6.11 3.99
CA SER A 32 2.70 -7.09 4.06
C SER A 32 2.30 -8.55 3.91
N GLY A 33 3.12 -9.34 3.22
CA GLY A 33 2.89 -10.78 3.11
C GLY A 33 1.59 -11.17 2.42
N ASN A 34 1.08 -10.34 1.51
CA ASN A 34 -0.11 -10.63 0.73
C ASN A 34 0.27 -11.18 -0.65
N ILE A 35 -0.66 -11.90 -1.28
CA ILE A 35 -0.61 -12.29 -2.68
C ILE A 35 -1.71 -11.52 -3.42
N PHE A 36 -1.32 -10.78 -4.45
CA PHE A 36 -2.21 -10.10 -5.39
C PHE A 36 -2.09 -10.78 -6.75
N TYR A 37 -3.18 -11.34 -7.27
CA TYR A 37 -3.17 -12.10 -8.52
C TYR A 37 -4.29 -11.69 -9.47
N GLN A 38 -3.96 -11.25 -10.70
CA GLN A 38 -4.95 -10.69 -11.64
C GLN A 38 -5.81 -9.57 -11.02
N VAL A 39 -5.16 -8.67 -10.29
CA VAL A 39 -5.81 -7.53 -9.67
C VAL A 39 -5.60 -6.31 -10.53
N GLN A 40 -6.68 -5.60 -10.88
CA GLN A 40 -6.58 -4.43 -11.73
C GLN A 40 -5.59 -3.41 -11.16
N ARG A 41 -5.77 -2.86 -9.95
CA ARG A 41 -4.75 -2.02 -9.28
C ARG A 41 -4.44 -2.60 -7.90
N ALA A 42 -3.26 -3.16 -7.67
CA ALA A 42 -3.07 -4.01 -6.48
C ALA A 42 -2.92 -3.21 -5.17
N ALA A 43 -1.76 -2.59 -4.93
CA ALA A 43 -1.58 -1.68 -3.80
C ALA A 43 -1.59 -0.24 -4.31
N PHE A 44 -2.64 0.53 -4.01
CA PHE A 44 -2.73 1.94 -4.40
C PHE A 44 -2.60 2.87 -3.20
N LEU A 45 -1.56 3.70 -3.22
CA LEU A 45 -1.26 4.73 -2.22
C LEU A 45 -1.67 6.11 -2.77
N GLY A 46 -2.84 6.60 -2.34
CA GLY A 46 -3.44 7.85 -2.83
C GLY A 46 -3.04 9.06 -2.00
N GLY A 47 -1.88 9.66 -2.27
CA GLY A 47 -1.41 10.90 -1.63
C GLY A 47 -0.85 10.73 -0.22
N GLY A 48 -0.94 9.52 0.33
CA GLY A 48 -0.50 9.17 1.68
C GLY A 48 1.01 9.07 1.83
N ARG A 49 1.45 9.08 3.08
CA ARG A 49 2.86 8.98 3.48
C ARG A 49 3.09 7.85 4.50
N ASP A 50 4.35 7.48 4.68
CA ASP A 50 4.80 6.53 5.71
C ASP A 50 4.15 5.12 5.59
N HIS A 51 3.69 4.72 4.40
CA HIS A 51 3.23 3.36 4.13
C HIS A 51 4.39 2.38 3.97
N GLN A 52 4.11 1.10 4.20
CA GLN A 52 5.07 0.02 3.95
C GLN A 52 4.42 -1.06 3.10
N VAL A 53 4.77 -1.16 1.82
CA VAL A 53 4.38 -2.26 0.93
C VAL A 53 5.55 -3.23 0.88
N VAL A 54 5.52 -4.25 1.74
CA VAL A 54 6.70 -5.09 1.99
C VAL A 54 6.40 -6.58 1.91
N ASN A 55 7.29 -7.34 1.28
CA ASN A 55 7.20 -8.80 1.25
C ASN A 55 5.89 -9.34 0.68
N ASN A 56 5.35 -8.71 -0.37
CA ASN A 56 4.15 -9.18 -1.08
C ASN A 56 4.53 -9.85 -2.42
N ILE A 57 3.65 -10.70 -2.92
CA ILE A 57 3.72 -11.27 -4.27
C ILE A 57 2.64 -10.58 -5.12
N PHE A 58 3.04 -10.07 -6.28
CA PHE A 58 2.14 -9.49 -7.28
C PHE A 58 2.30 -10.24 -8.60
N VAL A 59 1.22 -10.78 -9.13
CA VAL A 59 1.22 -11.51 -10.41
C VAL A 59 0.09 -10.97 -11.27
N ASP A 60 0.42 -10.58 -12.50
CA ASP A 60 -0.52 -10.11 -13.52
C ASP A 60 -1.44 -8.95 -13.07
N CYS A 61 -0.89 -8.01 -12.31
CA CYS A 61 -1.58 -6.79 -11.87
C CYS A 61 -1.40 -5.61 -12.85
N ASN A 62 -2.20 -4.55 -12.73
CA ASN A 62 -2.15 -3.37 -13.62
C ASN A 62 -2.34 -2.00 -12.91
N HIS A 63 -1.46 -1.57 -11.99
CA HIS A 63 -0.12 -2.07 -11.68
C HIS A 63 -0.06 -2.75 -10.30
N ALA A 64 1.08 -3.40 -9.99
CA ALA A 64 1.34 -3.98 -8.67
C ALA A 64 1.36 -2.93 -7.55
N VAL A 65 2.09 -1.83 -7.74
CA VAL A 65 2.09 -0.70 -6.80
C VAL A 65 1.82 0.59 -7.56
N GLU A 66 0.89 1.38 -7.04
CA GLU A 66 0.59 2.71 -7.54
C GLU A 66 0.73 3.73 -6.43
N ILE A 67 1.34 4.87 -6.75
CA ILE A 67 1.56 5.97 -5.81
C ILE A 67 1.17 7.27 -6.50
N ASP A 68 0.22 7.99 -5.90
CA ASP A 68 -0.13 9.34 -6.33
C ASP A 68 0.21 10.38 -5.26
N GLY A 69 0.33 11.64 -5.67
CA GLY A 69 0.64 12.78 -4.82
C GLY A 69 -0.50 13.79 -4.78
N ARG A 70 -1.75 13.33 -4.69
CA ARG A 70 -2.92 14.22 -4.69
C ARG A 70 -2.89 15.27 -3.58
N GLY A 71 -2.21 15.02 -2.46
CA GLY A 71 -1.99 15.98 -1.37
C GLY A 71 -1.19 17.24 -1.77
N LEU A 72 -0.58 17.25 -2.96
CA LEU A 72 0.13 18.38 -3.55
C LEU A 72 -0.69 19.15 -4.60
N ASP A 73 -1.86 18.63 -4.97
CA ASP A 73 -2.71 19.22 -5.99
C ASP A 73 -3.32 20.55 -5.51
N LYS A 74 -3.34 21.55 -6.39
CA LYS A 74 -3.80 22.91 -6.10
C LYS A 74 -5.27 23.14 -6.37
N SER A 75 -5.96 22.21 -7.03
CA SER A 75 -7.39 22.34 -7.25
C SER A 75 -8.13 22.37 -5.90
N PRO A 76 -9.22 23.14 -5.79
CA PRO A 76 -9.88 23.37 -4.50
C PRO A 76 -10.29 22.10 -3.76
N VAL A 77 -10.65 21.02 -4.46
CA VAL A 77 -11.08 19.76 -3.83
C VAL A 77 -9.95 19.11 -3.03
N TRP A 78 -8.76 18.96 -3.63
CA TRP A 78 -7.61 18.32 -3.01
C TRP A 78 -6.88 19.26 -2.05
N HIS A 79 -6.75 20.53 -2.43
CA HIS A 79 -6.12 21.53 -1.58
C HIS A 79 -6.87 21.72 -0.26
N ASN A 80 -8.21 21.87 -0.31
CA ASN A 80 -9.01 22.05 0.92
C ASN A 80 -9.07 20.77 1.76
N GLN A 81 -8.99 19.58 1.15
CA GLN A 81 -8.87 18.33 1.92
C GLN A 81 -7.64 18.37 2.81
N SER A 82 -6.48 18.75 2.25
CA SER A 82 -5.21 18.81 2.99
C SER A 82 -5.14 20.00 3.95
N ASP A 83 -5.54 21.20 3.50
CA ASP A 83 -5.38 22.45 4.26
C ASP A 83 -6.43 22.63 5.36
N ARG A 84 -7.63 22.07 5.20
CA ARG A 84 -8.72 22.20 6.15
C ARG A 84 -9.01 20.88 6.84
N THR A 85 -9.57 19.92 6.12
CA THR A 85 -10.09 18.68 6.72
C THR A 85 -9.01 17.90 7.48
N LEU A 86 -7.87 17.62 6.85
CA LEU A 86 -6.79 16.86 7.49
C LEU A 86 -6.09 17.68 8.57
N ARG A 87 -5.86 18.98 8.34
CA ARG A 87 -5.28 19.90 9.32
C ARG A 87 -6.14 19.98 10.60
N ASP A 88 -7.43 20.24 10.46
CA ASP A 88 -8.34 20.40 11.61
C ASP A 88 -8.43 19.09 12.40
N ARG A 89 -8.52 17.94 11.71
CA ARG A 89 -8.51 16.61 12.34
C ARG A 89 -7.19 16.31 13.03
N LEU A 90 -6.07 16.74 12.46
CA LEU A 90 -4.76 16.65 13.10
C LEU A 90 -4.79 17.41 14.42
N HIS A 91 -5.13 18.71 14.40
CA HIS A 91 -5.16 19.55 15.61
C HIS A 91 -6.15 19.07 16.67
N ALA A 92 -7.29 18.50 16.28
CA ALA A 92 -8.30 17.99 17.20
C ALA A 92 -7.88 16.71 17.94
N MET A 93 -6.86 15.99 17.46
CA MET A 93 -6.41 14.75 18.11
C MET A 93 -5.62 15.05 19.41
N PRO A 94 -5.61 14.13 20.40
CA PRO A 94 -4.71 14.21 21.55
C PRO A 94 -3.22 14.16 21.15
N GLN A 95 -2.64 15.32 20.83
CA GLN A 95 -1.31 15.45 20.22
C GLN A 95 -0.21 14.71 20.98
N ALA A 96 -0.14 14.87 22.31
CA ALA A 96 0.89 14.23 23.12
C ALA A 96 0.86 12.69 23.00
N LEU A 97 -0.33 12.10 23.16
CA LEU A 97 -0.53 10.65 23.10
C LEU A 97 -0.15 10.08 21.73
N TYR A 98 -0.63 10.70 20.66
CA TYR A 98 -0.42 10.18 19.31
C TYR A 98 1.00 10.44 18.79
N ARG A 99 1.64 11.56 19.16
CA ARG A 99 3.03 11.83 18.76
C ARG A 99 4.05 10.98 19.54
N GLU A 100 3.70 10.48 20.72
CA GLU A 100 4.48 9.45 21.43
C GLU A 100 4.31 8.09 20.73
N ARG A 101 3.06 7.68 20.48
CA ARG A 101 2.73 6.39 19.85
C ARG A 101 3.19 6.28 18.39
N TYR A 102 3.12 7.38 17.64
CA TYR A 102 3.41 7.47 16.21
C TYR A 102 4.35 8.67 15.95
N PRO A 103 5.66 8.49 16.16
CA PRO A 103 6.63 9.58 16.04
C PRO A 103 6.66 10.26 14.67
N ALA A 104 6.33 9.54 13.59
CA ALA A 104 6.27 10.09 12.22
C ALA A 104 5.29 11.26 12.06
N ILE A 105 4.27 11.38 12.93
CA ILE A 105 3.35 12.53 12.93
C ILE A 105 4.11 13.85 13.11
N LYS A 106 5.27 13.84 13.80
CA LYS A 106 6.08 15.03 14.03
C LYS A 106 6.63 15.64 12.74
N ASP A 107 6.82 14.82 11.70
CA ASP A 107 7.34 15.30 10.41
C ASP A 107 6.33 16.21 9.68
N LEU A 108 5.04 16.09 10.01
CA LEU A 108 3.99 16.97 9.46
C LEU A 108 4.16 18.43 9.87
N ASP A 109 4.90 18.72 10.95
CA ASP A 109 5.20 20.08 11.38
C ASP A 109 5.91 20.88 10.28
N ARG A 110 6.67 20.22 9.38
CA ARG A 110 7.30 20.85 8.22
C ARG A 110 6.28 21.45 7.23
N TYR A 111 5.09 20.86 7.16
CA TYR A 111 4.05 21.22 6.19
C TYR A 111 2.93 22.05 6.82
N TYR A 112 2.64 21.82 8.10
CA TYR A 112 1.54 22.49 8.80
C TYR A 112 2.00 23.55 9.81
N GLY A 113 3.26 23.53 10.23
CA GLY A 113 3.76 24.24 11.41
C GLY A 113 3.71 23.36 12.67
N PRO A 114 4.57 23.60 13.67
CA PRO A 114 4.56 22.83 14.91
C PRO A 114 3.31 23.15 15.77
N PRO A 115 2.84 22.24 16.64
CA PRO A 115 1.61 22.42 17.42
C PRO A 115 1.52 23.73 18.22
N ASP A 116 2.65 24.21 18.76
CA ASP A 116 2.73 25.42 19.59
C ASP A 116 3.44 26.59 18.88
N GLY A 117 3.57 26.53 17.55
CA GLY A 117 4.23 27.57 16.77
C GLY A 117 3.38 28.09 15.60
N PRO A 118 3.97 28.91 14.72
CA PRO A 118 3.23 29.50 13.62
C PRO A 118 2.77 28.42 12.63
N ALA A 119 1.49 28.46 12.28
CA ALA A 119 0.94 27.59 11.25
C ALA A 119 1.41 28.03 9.85
N ILE A 120 1.65 27.06 8.96
CA ILE A 120 1.93 27.28 7.54
C ILE A 120 0.59 27.17 6.80
N THR A 121 0.06 28.29 6.32
CA THR A 121 -1.28 28.42 5.71
C THR A 121 -1.26 29.34 4.49
N GLY A 122 -2.39 29.46 3.78
CA GLY A 122 -2.52 30.34 2.61
C GLY A 122 -1.51 29.99 1.51
N ASP A 123 -0.94 31.01 0.87
CA ASP A 123 0.02 30.83 -0.23
C ASP A 123 1.30 30.08 0.19
N ALA A 124 1.63 30.08 1.50
CA ALA A 124 2.77 29.35 2.02
C ALA A 124 2.49 27.84 2.16
N PHE A 125 1.22 27.43 2.23
CA PHE A 125 0.86 26.01 2.32
C PHE A 125 0.92 25.36 0.94
N MET A 126 1.95 24.54 0.75
CA MET A 126 2.21 23.92 -0.55
C MET A 126 1.57 22.54 -0.74
N GLY A 127 0.87 22.01 0.26
CA GLY A 127 0.37 20.65 0.29
C GLY A 127 1.27 19.73 1.11
N VAL A 128 0.82 18.49 1.32
CA VAL A 128 1.59 17.46 2.03
C VAL A 128 2.04 16.41 1.01
N PRO A 129 3.35 16.21 0.80
CA PRO A 129 3.85 15.23 -0.16
C PRO A 129 3.72 13.78 0.36
N PRO A 130 3.57 12.79 -0.55
CA PRO A 130 3.48 11.36 -0.22
C PRO A 130 4.87 10.77 0.05
N GLU A 131 5.54 11.26 1.09
CA GLU A 131 6.93 10.87 1.39
C GLU A 131 7.03 9.61 2.22
N HIS A 132 8.25 9.07 2.29
CA HIS A 132 8.63 8.01 3.22
C HIS A 132 7.85 6.71 3.04
N ASN A 133 7.11 6.54 1.93
CA ASN A 133 6.57 5.23 1.62
C ASN A 133 7.72 4.29 1.25
N VAL A 134 7.64 3.08 1.75
CA VAL A 134 8.62 2.02 1.55
C VAL A 134 7.99 0.92 0.71
N VAL A 135 8.60 0.60 -0.43
CA VAL A 135 8.22 -0.52 -1.29
C VAL A 135 9.43 -1.43 -1.38
N GLU A 136 9.45 -2.52 -0.62
CA GLU A 136 10.64 -3.38 -0.52
C GLU A 136 10.35 -4.86 -0.39
N ARG A 137 11.32 -5.67 -0.83
CA ARG A 137 11.27 -7.14 -0.70
C ARG A 137 10.02 -7.73 -1.33
N ASN A 138 9.43 -7.09 -2.34
CA ASN A 138 8.28 -7.66 -3.04
C ASN A 138 8.75 -8.46 -4.25
N VAL A 139 7.91 -9.42 -4.65
CA VAL A 139 8.04 -10.15 -5.91
C VAL A 139 6.97 -9.66 -6.86
N CYS A 140 7.34 -9.26 -8.07
CA CYS A 140 6.39 -8.89 -9.11
C CYS A 140 6.68 -9.60 -10.43
N VAL A 141 5.64 -10.27 -10.94
CA VAL A 141 5.55 -10.78 -12.31
C VAL A 141 4.47 -9.98 -13.03
N GLY A 142 4.85 -9.21 -14.05
CA GLY A 142 3.94 -8.32 -14.78
C GLY A 142 4.21 -6.83 -14.52
N LYS A 143 3.17 -6.00 -14.53
CA LYS A 143 3.34 -4.54 -14.45
C LYS A 143 3.67 -4.11 -13.01
N TRP A 144 4.85 -3.54 -12.84
CA TRP A 144 5.42 -3.24 -11.53
C TRP A 144 4.86 -1.97 -10.88
N LEU A 145 5.41 -0.81 -11.23
CA LEU A 145 5.22 0.43 -10.45
C LEU A 145 4.68 1.54 -11.35
N ASN A 146 3.71 2.30 -10.84
CA ASN A 146 3.23 3.54 -11.44
C ASN A 146 3.23 4.66 -10.41
N ILE A 147 4.09 5.67 -10.60
CA ILE A 147 4.13 6.88 -9.77
C ILE A 147 3.68 8.05 -10.63
N TYR A 148 2.60 8.71 -10.23
CA TYR A 148 1.96 9.75 -11.03
C TYR A 148 1.32 10.83 -10.18
N TRP A 149 0.72 11.83 -10.83
CA TRP A 149 -0.03 12.92 -10.19
C TRP A 149 0.73 13.59 -9.03
N ASN A 150 1.71 14.43 -9.39
CA ASN A 150 2.59 15.18 -8.47
C ASN A 150 3.49 14.35 -7.55
N ALA A 151 3.27 13.03 -7.37
CA ALA A 151 4.23 12.16 -6.72
C ALA A 151 5.49 12.00 -7.57
N LYS A 152 6.61 11.79 -6.89
CA LYS A 152 7.93 11.59 -7.51
C LYS A 152 8.61 10.39 -6.88
N ALA A 153 9.41 9.68 -7.68
CA ALA A 153 10.14 8.50 -7.23
C ALA A 153 11.19 8.80 -6.15
N ASP A 154 11.80 9.98 -6.17
CA ASP A 154 12.79 10.42 -5.17
C ASP A 154 12.21 10.66 -3.77
N LEU A 155 10.88 10.76 -3.65
CA LEU A 155 10.17 10.83 -2.38
C LEU A 155 9.91 9.45 -1.75
N GLN A 156 10.13 8.37 -2.53
CA GLN A 156 9.82 6.99 -2.14
C GLN A 156 11.11 6.21 -1.89
N ARG A 157 11.07 5.25 -0.98
CA ARG A 157 12.10 4.23 -0.85
C ARG A 157 11.64 2.98 -1.58
N ILE A 158 12.20 2.74 -2.77
CA ILE A 158 11.88 1.57 -3.60
C ILE A 158 13.17 0.80 -3.79
N ASP A 159 13.30 -0.31 -3.08
CA ASP A 159 14.57 -1.03 -3.01
C ASP A 159 14.33 -2.52 -2.76
N HIS A 160 15.32 -3.36 -3.10
CA HIS A 160 15.28 -4.80 -2.81
C HIS A 160 13.99 -5.51 -3.30
N ASN A 161 13.39 -5.09 -4.41
CA ASN A 161 12.25 -5.79 -5.01
C ASN A 161 12.75 -6.68 -6.16
N TRP A 162 12.19 -7.89 -6.26
CA TRP A 162 12.41 -8.75 -7.39
C TRP A 162 11.31 -8.52 -8.43
N THR A 163 11.69 -8.15 -9.64
CA THR A 163 10.77 -8.00 -10.78
C THR A 163 11.31 -8.82 -11.95
N GLY A 164 10.50 -9.73 -12.47
CA GLY A 164 10.93 -10.62 -13.55
C GLY A 164 9.76 -11.48 -14.05
N ASN A 165 10.05 -12.41 -14.95
CA ASN A 165 9.00 -13.24 -15.56
C ASN A 165 8.75 -14.55 -14.80
N ASP A 166 9.77 -15.08 -14.12
CA ASP A 166 9.67 -16.35 -13.40
C ASP A 166 10.49 -16.29 -12.09
N PRO A 167 9.82 -16.19 -10.93
CA PRO A 167 10.49 -16.22 -9.64
C PRO A 167 10.73 -17.65 -9.15
N GLY A 168 10.36 -18.68 -9.91
CA GLY A 168 10.38 -20.08 -9.47
C GLY A 168 9.18 -20.40 -8.58
N PHE A 169 7.96 -20.15 -9.05
CA PHE A 169 6.75 -20.59 -8.35
C PHE A 169 6.68 -22.13 -8.29
N MET A 170 6.30 -22.69 -7.15
CA MET A 170 6.19 -24.13 -6.94
C MET A 170 4.99 -24.75 -7.65
N GLY A 171 3.91 -23.97 -7.84
CA GLY A 171 2.72 -24.39 -8.54
C GLY A 171 2.61 -23.77 -9.94
N TRP A 172 1.76 -24.37 -10.77
CA TRP A 172 1.38 -23.77 -12.04
C TRP A 172 0.43 -22.60 -11.79
N ILE A 173 0.78 -21.42 -12.29
CA ILE A 173 -0.09 -20.24 -12.17
C ILE A 173 -1.10 -20.20 -13.32
N GLY A 174 -2.38 -20.35 -12.98
CA GLY A 174 -3.53 -20.27 -13.88
C GLY A 174 -4.82 -19.81 -13.17
N GLU A 175 -5.97 -19.96 -13.81
CA GLU A 175 -7.27 -19.47 -13.33
C GLU A 175 -7.59 -19.97 -11.89
N GLU A 176 -7.36 -21.26 -11.65
CA GLU A 176 -7.69 -21.95 -10.40
C GLU A 176 -6.56 -21.90 -9.34
N SER A 177 -5.61 -20.96 -9.48
CA SER A 177 -4.46 -20.86 -8.58
C SER A 177 -4.90 -20.64 -7.14
N ARG A 178 -4.28 -21.38 -6.23
CA ARG A 178 -4.45 -21.28 -4.79
C ARG A 178 -3.22 -20.61 -4.18
N PRO A 179 -3.31 -20.08 -2.95
CA PRO A 179 -2.15 -19.46 -2.28
C PRO A 179 -0.89 -20.32 -2.26
N ALA A 180 -1.03 -21.66 -2.14
CA ALA A 180 0.07 -22.60 -2.12
C ALA A 180 0.89 -22.64 -3.43
N ASP A 181 0.28 -22.32 -4.56
CA ASP A 181 0.93 -22.36 -5.87
C ASP A 181 1.97 -21.23 -6.02
N PHE A 182 1.78 -20.12 -5.29
CA PHE A 182 2.68 -18.97 -5.28
C PHE A 182 3.87 -19.12 -4.33
N ARG A 183 4.02 -20.26 -3.65
CA ARG A 183 5.25 -20.54 -2.89
C ARG A 183 6.45 -20.55 -3.85
N LEU A 184 7.62 -20.17 -3.34
CA LEU A 184 8.83 -20.12 -4.14
C LEU A 184 9.69 -21.36 -3.89
N GLU A 185 10.28 -21.89 -4.96
CA GLU A 185 11.29 -22.94 -4.86
C GLU A 185 12.48 -22.47 -4.01
N PRO A 186 13.16 -23.37 -3.26
CA PRO A 186 14.30 -23.00 -2.40
C PRO A 186 15.43 -22.23 -3.10
N GLY A 187 15.58 -22.40 -4.41
CA GLY A 187 16.57 -21.70 -5.24
C GLY A 187 16.10 -20.37 -5.85
N SER A 188 14.93 -19.86 -5.45
CA SER A 188 14.35 -18.66 -6.06
C SER A 188 15.28 -17.44 -5.96
N PRO A 189 15.45 -16.68 -7.06
CA PRO A 189 16.22 -15.44 -7.04
C PRO A 189 15.61 -14.35 -6.14
N ALA A 190 14.32 -14.44 -5.79
CA ALA A 190 13.67 -13.48 -4.90
C ALA A 190 14.28 -13.48 -3.50
N PHE A 191 14.81 -14.61 -3.03
CA PHE A 191 15.47 -14.68 -1.72
C PHE A 191 16.75 -13.85 -1.67
N ALA A 192 17.42 -13.61 -2.80
CA ALA A 192 18.62 -12.79 -2.87
C ALA A 192 18.34 -11.29 -2.61
N VAL A 193 17.11 -10.83 -2.86
CA VAL A 193 16.67 -9.48 -2.49
C VAL A 193 16.01 -9.43 -1.10
N GLY A 194 16.07 -10.53 -0.35
CA GLY A 194 15.54 -10.60 1.02
C GLY A 194 14.04 -10.88 1.11
N PHE A 195 13.38 -11.34 0.04
CA PHE A 195 12.01 -11.86 0.16
C PHE A 195 11.99 -13.02 1.16
N GLU A 196 10.96 -13.11 1.99
CA GLU A 196 10.71 -14.21 2.92
C GLU A 196 9.45 -14.97 2.51
N ASN A 197 9.48 -16.30 2.66
CA ASN A 197 8.33 -17.14 2.33
C ASN A 197 7.07 -16.72 3.07
N LEU A 198 5.95 -16.72 2.34
CA LEU A 198 4.65 -16.34 2.89
C LEU A 198 3.99 -17.51 3.62
N PRO A 199 3.30 -17.26 4.74
CA PRO A 199 2.55 -18.29 5.45
C PRO A 199 1.19 -18.52 4.77
N VAL A 200 1.23 -19.10 3.57
CA VAL A 200 0.06 -19.24 2.66
C VAL A 200 -1.07 -20.05 3.26
N GLU A 201 -0.78 -20.96 4.20
CA GLU A 201 -1.77 -21.72 4.98
C GLU A 201 -2.66 -20.84 5.87
N ARG A 202 -2.26 -19.59 6.11
CA ARG A 202 -3.04 -18.60 6.87
C ARG A 202 -3.89 -17.69 5.98
N MET A 203 -3.82 -17.85 4.66
CA MET A 203 -4.53 -17.00 3.70
C MET A 203 -5.91 -17.56 3.37
N GLY A 204 -6.89 -16.67 3.18
CA GLY A 204 -8.26 -17.03 2.85
C GLY A 204 -9.21 -17.00 4.05
N LEU A 205 -10.40 -17.58 3.87
CA LEU A 205 -11.44 -17.55 4.90
C LEU A 205 -11.05 -18.44 6.09
N GLN A 206 -10.91 -17.82 7.25
CA GLN A 206 -10.62 -18.51 8.51
C GLN A 206 -11.90 -18.65 9.33
N ALA A 207 -12.00 -19.75 10.08
CA ALA A 207 -13.01 -19.89 11.11
C ALA A 207 -12.62 -19.01 12.31
N ASP A 208 -13.54 -18.18 12.77
CA ASP A 208 -13.38 -17.37 13.97
C ASP A 208 -14.73 -17.16 14.68
N THR A 209 -14.70 -16.61 15.89
CA THR A 209 -15.91 -16.42 16.72
C THR A 209 -16.89 -15.38 16.17
N LEU A 210 -16.45 -14.54 15.22
CA LEU A 210 -17.27 -13.51 14.59
C LEU A 210 -17.90 -14.00 13.28
N ARG A 211 -17.44 -15.14 12.74
CA ARG A 211 -17.96 -15.76 11.53
C ARG A 211 -18.91 -16.91 11.88
N ALA A 212 -20.17 -16.80 11.45
CA ALA A 212 -21.19 -17.83 11.69
C ALA A 212 -20.84 -19.20 11.08
N GLY A 213 -20.06 -19.23 10.00
CA GLY A 213 -19.56 -20.44 9.35
C GLY A 213 -18.73 -20.10 8.11
N LEU A 214 -17.96 -21.07 7.61
CA LEU A 214 -17.35 -20.98 6.29
C LEU A 214 -18.40 -21.34 5.23
N PRO A 215 -18.38 -20.70 4.05
CA PRO A 215 -19.21 -21.14 2.93
C PRO A 215 -18.95 -22.62 2.65
N SER A 216 -20.01 -23.39 2.35
CA SER A 216 -19.82 -24.73 1.81
C SER A 216 -19.09 -24.63 0.48
N GLU A 217 -18.07 -25.48 0.26
CA GLU A 217 -17.48 -25.62 -1.08
C GLU A 217 -18.57 -26.12 -2.03
N GLU A 218 -19.22 -25.21 -2.78
CA GLU A 218 -19.94 -25.62 -3.97
C GLU A 218 -18.89 -26.04 -5.00
N ARG A 219 -18.92 -27.34 -5.33
CA ARG A 219 -18.01 -28.00 -6.29
C ARG A 219 -18.43 -27.75 -7.72
#